data_AF-A0A9D4EE72-F1
#
_entry.id   AF-A0A9D4EE72-F1
#
_cell.length_a   1.000
_cell.length_b   1.000
_cell.length_c   1.000
_cell.angle_alpha   90.00
_cell.angle_beta   90.00
_cell.angle_gamma   90.00
#
_symmetry.space_group_name_H-M   'P 1'
#
loop_
_entity.id
_entity.type
_entity.pdbx_description
1 polymer ?
#
loop_
_entity_poly.entity_id
_entity_poly.type
_entity_poly.pdbx_seq_one_letter_code
_entity_poly.pdbx_strand_id
1 'polypeptide(L)'
;MNQTAEKYINKEARPSEDTDCVNLSISDVLNSKNTVLYGEDLSVFASVSDSVSVRSVMAENSVEPTIRDLMTLLQNVSGRLKAMEKKMGVIENIEKRMGAMEKDMIKLWVAIEDKVKKVDKRVTRIEDKVDGADIHAAQLSDRVQELEKERNTLRDNVSYLQSQSMRNNLIFVGVTEDNSTGNEAPEVTEVKLRQHLKDAFKIAGYVVDSIKFERVHRSPGSPILGKVRNIVAKFTFYKDR
;
A
#
# COMPACT_ATOMS: atom_id res chain seq x y z
N MET A 1 -15.92 -14.66 40.23
CA MET A 1 -15.42 -15.88 39.55
C MET A 1 -15.03 -15.49 38.13
N ASN A 2 -13.75 -15.70 37.79
CA ASN A 2 -13.03 -15.56 36.50
C ASN A 2 -13.07 -14.15 35.86
N GLN A 3 -12.03 -13.31 35.81
CA GLN A 3 -10.57 -13.45 35.53
C GLN A 3 -10.21 -14.01 34.13
N THR A 4 -9.69 -13.08 33.32
CA THR A 4 -8.51 -13.18 32.41
C THR A 4 -8.67 -13.79 31.01
N ALA A 5 -8.50 -12.94 29.98
CA ALA A 5 -7.87 -13.21 28.67
C ALA A 5 -7.53 -11.84 28.02
N GLU A 6 -6.31 -11.33 28.16
CA GLU A 6 -5.24 -11.35 27.13
C GLU A 6 -5.67 -10.77 25.77
N LYS A 7 -5.34 -9.50 25.47
CA LYS A 7 -4.10 -9.01 24.80
C LYS A 7 -3.86 -9.64 23.42
N TYR A 8 -3.76 -8.75 22.42
CA TYR A 8 -2.97 -8.76 21.16
C TYR A 8 -3.80 -8.33 19.93
N ILE A 9 -3.08 -7.67 19.01
CA ILE A 9 -3.45 -7.17 17.66
C ILE A 9 -3.90 -5.70 17.66
N ASN A 10 -3.35 -4.77 16.88
CA ASN A 10 -2.02 -4.53 16.31
C ASN A 10 -2.07 -3.04 15.92
N LYS A 11 -1.15 -2.22 16.43
CA LYS A 11 -1.00 -0.83 15.95
C LYS A 11 -0.17 -0.91 14.66
N GLU A 12 -0.80 -0.79 13.50
CA GLU A 12 -0.05 -0.57 12.26
C GLU A 12 0.54 0.84 12.29
N ALA A 13 1.84 0.85 12.56
CA ALA A 13 2.72 1.97 12.38
C ALA A 13 2.82 2.31 10.88
N ARG A 14 2.75 3.61 10.57
CA ARG A 14 3.25 4.16 9.31
C ARG A 14 4.69 3.66 9.09
N PRO A 15 5.05 3.17 7.90
CA PRO A 15 6.46 3.05 7.57
C PRO A 15 7.00 4.47 7.40
N SER A 16 7.98 4.79 8.25
CA SER A 16 8.87 5.93 8.09
C SER A 16 9.52 5.88 6.70
N GLU A 17 9.33 6.96 5.96
CA GLU A 17 10.28 7.42 4.95
C GLU A 17 11.65 7.47 5.60
N ASP A 18 12.54 6.57 5.22
CA ASP A 18 14.00 6.64 5.32
C ASP A 18 14.56 5.27 4.92
N THR A 19 14.36 4.90 3.65
CA THR A 19 15.39 4.12 2.98
C THR A 19 16.28 5.14 2.30
N ASP A 20 17.43 5.39 2.90
CA ASP A 20 18.59 6.00 2.26
C ASP A 20 18.87 5.25 0.95
N CYS A 21 18.21 5.70 -0.12
CA CYS A 21 18.62 5.39 -1.46
C CYS A 21 19.89 6.18 -1.65
N VAL A 22 21.02 5.56 -1.33
CA VAL A 22 22.33 6.09 -1.67
C VAL A 22 22.31 6.27 -3.18
N ASN A 23 22.11 7.52 -3.62
CA ASN A 23 22.30 7.96 -5.00
C ASN A 23 23.79 7.79 -5.31
N LEU A 24 24.20 6.54 -5.53
CA LEU A 24 25.51 6.24 -6.08
C LEU A 24 25.49 6.82 -7.47
N SER A 25 26.22 7.91 -7.66
CA SER A 25 26.46 8.44 -8.99
C SER A 25 27.06 7.33 -9.83
N ILE A 26 26.72 7.28 -11.13
CA ILE A 26 27.36 6.35 -12.07
C ILE A 26 28.90 6.49 -11.97
N SER A 27 29.39 7.68 -11.64
CA SER A 27 30.80 7.95 -11.34
C SER A 27 31.36 7.15 -10.14
N ASP A 28 30.57 6.94 -9.08
CA ASP A 28 31.00 6.24 -7.86
C ASP A 28 31.09 4.72 -8.06
N VAL A 29 30.17 4.17 -8.86
CA VAL A 29 30.19 2.75 -9.24
C VAL A 29 31.34 2.43 -10.19
N LEU A 30 31.68 3.35 -11.11
CA LEU A 30 32.80 3.20 -12.02
C LEU A 30 34.16 3.37 -11.32
N ASN A 31 34.28 4.28 -10.36
CA ASN A 31 35.53 4.48 -9.61
C ASN A 31 35.85 3.33 -8.65
N SER A 32 34.85 2.72 -8.00
CA SER A 32 35.09 1.61 -7.06
C SER A 32 35.56 0.31 -7.71
N LYS A 33 35.32 0.13 -9.03
CA LYS A 33 35.76 -1.05 -9.79
C LYS A 33 36.99 -0.81 -10.68
N ASN A 34 37.41 0.44 -10.85
CA ASN A 34 38.62 0.80 -11.61
C ASN A 34 39.93 0.58 -10.85
N THR A 35 39.89 0.24 -9.56
CA THR A 35 41.09 -0.16 -8.80
C THR A 35 41.73 -1.44 -9.38
N VAL A 36 40.98 -2.23 -10.14
CA VAL A 36 41.46 -3.49 -10.75
C VAL A 36 42.26 -3.27 -12.05
N LEU A 37 42.20 -2.08 -12.66
CA LEU A 37 42.91 -1.79 -13.92
C LEU A 37 44.32 -1.21 -13.73
N TYR A 38 44.67 -0.76 -12.51
CA TYR A 38 46.01 -0.25 -12.18
C TYR A 38 46.59 -0.93 -10.93
N GLY A 39 46.33 -2.22 -10.76
CA GLY A 39 46.99 -3.05 -9.76
C GLY A 39 48.46 -3.24 -10.11
N GLU A 40 49.32 -2.48 -9.42
CA GLU A 40 50.66 -2.82 -8.96
C GLU A 40 51.37 -4.00 -9.65
N ASP A 41 51.69 -3.86 -10.93
CA ASP A 41 52.81 -4.60 -11.53
C ASP A 41 53.37 -3.86 -12.76
N LEU A 42 53.76 -2.59 -12.54
CA LEU A 42 54.62 -1.85 -13.48
C LEU A 42 56.10 -2.29 -13.42
N SER A 43 56.39 -3.44 -12.81
CA SER A 43 57.74 -4.02 -12.71
C SER A 43 58.29 -4.50 -14.06
N VAL A 44 57.46 -4.64 -15.09
CA VAL A 44 57.88 -5.11 -16.44
C VAL A 44 58.56 -4.02 -17.29
N PHE A 45 58.45 -2.75 -16.91
CA PHE A 45 59.07 -1.61 -17.62
C PHE A 45 60.15 -0.89 -16.81
N ALA A 46 60.42 -1.31 -15.57
CA ALA A 46 61.52 -0.75 -14.80
C ALA A 46 62.87 -1.31 -15.31
N SER A 47 63.81 -0.39 -15.57
CA SER A 47 65.22 -0.57 -15.97
C SER A 47 65.51 -0.99 -17.42
N VAL A 48 65.61 0.01 -18.30
CA VAL A 48 66.89 0.35 -18.96
C VAL A 48 66.95 1.87 -19.11
N SER A 49 67.35 2.55 -18.04
CA SER A 49 67.94 3.89 -18.12
C SER A 49 69.46 3.72 -18.13
N ASP A 50 70.00 3.12 -19.19
CA ASP A 50 71.42 3.33 -19.50
C ASP A 50 71.52 4.69 -20.17
N SER A 51 71.95 5.66 -19.38
CA SER A 51 72.44 6.94 -19.85
C SER A 51 73.47 6.72 -20.95
N VAL A 52 73.11 7.03 -22.19
CA VAL A 52 74.10 7.30 -23.23
C VAL A 52 74.77 8.62 -22.83
N SER A 53 75.86 8.51 -22.08
CA SER A 53 76.81 9.60 -21.89
C SER A 53 77.57 9.77 -23.20
N VAL A 54 77.06 10.63 -24.08
CA VAL A 54 77.81 11.10 -25.25
C VAL A 54 78.90 12.06 -24.75
N ARG A 55 80.00 11.49 -24.27
CA ARG A 55 81.21 12.26 -23.96
C ARG A 55 81.95 12.47 -25.28
N SER A 56 81.86 13.68 -25.80
CA SER A 56 82.72 14.19 -26.87
C SER A 56 84.18 14.05 -26.44
N VAL A 57 84.93 13.19 -27.13
CA VAL A 57 86.39 13.18 -27.10
C VAL A 57 86.86 13.07 -28.55
N MET A 58 87.23 14.20 -29.12
CA MET A 58 88.10 14.25 -30.28
C MET A 58 89.50 13.86 -29.84
N ALA A 59 89.99 12.70 -30.27
CA ALA A 59 91.40 12.42 -30.53
C ALA A 59 91.54 11.03 -31.16
N GLU A 60 92.01 11.05 -32.41
CA GLU A 60 92.60 10.00 -33.22
C GLU A 60 93.06 8.73 -32.47
N ASN A 61 92.41 7.61 -32.80
CA ASN A 61 93.01 6.31 -33.10
C ASN A 61 91.86 5.39 -33.54
N SER A 62 91.69 5.23 -34.86
CA SER A 62 90.74 4.30 -35.47
C SER A 62 91.20 2.86 -35.20
N VAL A 63 91.04 2.38 -33.96
CA VAL A 63 91.13 0.95 -33.66
C VAL A 63 89.91 0.32 -34.33
N GLU A 64 90.15 -0.37 -35.44
CA GLU A 64 89.11 -1.16 -36.09
C GLU A 64 88.47 -2.06 -35.04
N PRO A 65 87.13 -2.08 -34.93
CA PRO A 65 86.45 -2.90 -33.96
C PRO A 65 86.91 -4.35 -34.12
N THR A 66 87.41 -4.93 -33.04
CA THR A 66 87.92 -6.29 -33.08
C THR A 66 86.76 -7.24 -33.38
N ILE A 67 87.01 -8.35 -34.07
CA ILE A 67 86.00 -9.41 -34.32
C ILE A 67 85.26 -9.83 -33.03
N ARG A 68 85.96 -9.76 -31.88
CA ARG A 68 85.38 -10.02 -30.55
C ARG A 68 84.32 -9.00 -30.14
N ASP A 69 84.54 -7.71 -30.39
CA ASP A 69 83.59 -6.64 -30.04
C ASP A 69 82.32 -6.77 -30.88
N LEU A 70 82.47 -7.05 -32.18
CA LEU A 70 81.36 -7.35 -33.09
C LEU A 70 80.56 -8.58 -32.65
N MET A 71 81.23 -9.65 -32.20
CA MET A 71 80.58 -10.86 -31.67
C MET A 71 79.75 -10.58 -30.41
N THR A 72 80.28 -9.80 -29.46
CA THR A 72 79.53 -9.44 -28.25
C THR A 72 78.31 -8.58 -28.55
N LEU A 73 78.43 -7.63 -29.48
CA LEU A 73 77.31 -6.81 -29.94
C LEU A 73 76.23 -7.66 -30.60
N LEU A 74 76.60 -8.61 -31.46
CA LEU A 74 75.67 -9.55 -32.10
C LEU A 74 74.95 -10.43 -31.08
N GLN A 75 75.65 -10.92 -30.06
CA GLN A 75 75.03 -11.67 -28.96
C GLN A 75 74.01 -10.83 -28.20
N ASN A 76 74.33 -9.57 -27.90
CA ASN A 76 73.40 -8.64 -27.25
C ASN A 76 72.17 -8.35 -28.11
N VAL A 77 72.36 -8.09 -29.41
CA VAL A 77 71.25 -7.88 -30.36
C VAL A 77 70.37 -9.13 -30.44
N SER A 78 70.97 -10.32 -30.51
CA SER A 78 70.23 -11.59 -30.50
C SER A 78 69.41 -11.78 -29.21
N GLY A 79 69.99 -11.45 -28.05
CA GLY A 79 69.28 -11.50 -26.77
C GLY A 79 68.08 -10.53 -26.72
N ARG A 80 68.27 -9.30 -27.20
CA ARG A 80 67.20 -8.30 -27.30
C ARG A 80 66.08 -8.73 -28.25
N LEU A 81 66.42 -9.34 -29.39
CA LEU A 81 65.44 -9.89 -30.33
C LEU A 81 64.58 -10.98 -29.68
N LYS A 82 65.20 -11.93 -28.97
CA LYS A 82 64.46 -12.96 -28.22
C LYS A 82 63.53 -12.36 -27.15
N ALA A 83 63.96 -11.30 -26.48
CA ALA A 83 63.12 -10.60 -25.51
C ALA A 83 61.93 -9.89 -26.18
N MET A 84 62.14 -9.24 -27.34
CA MET A 84 61.07 -8.62 -28.12
C MET A 84 60.06 -9.66 -28.62
N GLU A 85 60.52 -10.81 -29.08
CA GLU A 85 59.66 -11.90 -29.53
C GLU A 85 58.76 -12.42 -28.40
N LYS A 86 59.29 -12.58 -27.18
CA LYS A 86 58.48 -12.89 -25.99
C LYS A 86 57.44 -11.80 -25.68
N LYS A 87 57.84 -10.53 -25.73
CA LYS A 87 56.92 -9.40 -25.48
C LYS A 87 55.81 -9.35 -26.53
N MET A 88 56.13 -9.63 -27.79
CA MET A 88 55.16 -9.68 -28.89
C MET A 88 54.09 -10.76 -28.66
N GLY A 89 54.48 -11.95 -28.21
CA GLY A 89 53.53 -13.00 -27.85
C GLY A 89 52.58 -12.61 -26.69
N VAL A 90 53.05 -11.82 -25.72
CA VAL A 90 52.19 -11.28 -24.65
C VAL A 90 51.19 -10.27 -25.21
N ILE A 91 51.62 -9.38 -26.11
CA ILE A 91 50.75 -8.40 -26.77
C ILE A 91 49.65 -9.09 -27.58
N GLU A 92 49.98 -10.11 -28.37
CA GLU A 92 48.99 -10.91 -29.11
C GLU A 92 47.95 -11.54 -28.17
N ASN A 93 48.36 -11.99 -26.99
CA ASN A 93 47.43 -12.55 -26.01
C ASN A 93 46.52 -11.47 -25.39
N ILE A 94 47.05 -10.28 -25.13
CA ILE A 94 46.26 -9.13 -24.66
C ILE A 94 45.23 -8.73 -25.72
N GLU A 95 45.63 -8.66 -27.00
CA GLU A 95 44.74 -8.32 -28.11
C GLU A 95 43.58 -9.31 -28.22
N LYS A 96 43.86 -10.62 -28.11
CA LYS A 96 42.81 -11.66 -28.10
C LYS A 96 41.84 -11.48 -26.92
N ARG A 97 42.35 -11.18 -25.73
CA ARG A 97 41.52 -10.92 -24.53
C ARG A 97 40.66 -9.67 -24.70
N MET A 98 41.23 -8.60 -25.25
CA MET A 98 40.52 -7.35 -25.52
C MET A 98 39.38 -7.55 -26.53
N GLY A 99 39.62 -8.29 -27.62
CA GLY A 99 38.57 -8.62 -28.59
C GLY A 99 37.47 -9.53 -28.02
N ALA A 100 37.78 -10.38 -27.03
CA ALA A 100 36.77 -11.13 -26.29
C ALA A 100 35.93 -10.20 -25.40
N MET A 101 36.57 -9.28 -24.68
CA MET A 101 35.88 -8.30 -23.84
C MET A 101 34.96 -7.37 -24.66
N GLU A 102 35.38 -6.92 -25.84
CA GLU A 102 34.56 -6.11 -26.73
C GLU A 102 33.27 -6.84 -27.14
N LYS A 103 33.38 -8.13 -27.49
CA LYS A 103 32.22 -8.96 -27.83
C LYS A 103 31.25 -9.09 -26.66
N ASP A 104 31.78 -9.28 -25.44
CA ASP A 104 30.93 -9.42 -24.26
C ASP A 104 30.31 -8.07 -23.86
N MET A 105 31.03 -6.96 -24.04
CA MET A 105 30.49 -5.61 -23.83
C MET A 105 29.31 -5.34 -24.78
N ILE A 106 29.42 -5.70 -26.06
CA ILE A 106 28.32 -5.56 -27.03
C ILE A 106 27.11 -6.40 -26.61
N LYS A 107 27.32 -7.67 -26.22
CA LYS A 107 26.21 -8.53 -25.75
C LYS A 107 25.51 -7.97 -24.52
N LEU A 108 26.28 -7.47 -23.56
CA LEU A 108 25.74 -6.85 -22.34
C LEU A 108 24.93 -5.61 -22.68
N TRP A 109 25.41 -4.78 -23.60
CA TRP A 109 24.72 -3.57 -24.03
C TRP A 109 23.36 -3.89 -24.64
N VAL A 110 23.30 -4.85 -25.56
CA VAL A 110 22.03 -5.33 -26.15
C VAL A 110 21.08 -5.88 -25.09
N ALA A 111 21.60 -6.68 -24.15
CA ALA A 111 20.78 -7.25 -23.08
C ALA A 111 20.20 -6.15 -22.14
N ILE A 112 20.98 -5.11 -21.85
CA ILE A 112 20.53 -3.96 -21.07
C ILE A 112 19.44 -3.21 -21.82
N GLU A 113 19.66 -2.91 -23.10
CA GLU A 113 18.69 -2.17 -23.91
C GLU A 113 17.34 -2.92 -24.00
N ASP A 114 17.36 -4.23 -24.19
CA ASP A 114 16.17 -5.07 -24.19
C ASP A 114 15.44 -5.07 -22.84
N LYS A 115 16.20 -5.08 -21.74
CA LYS A 115 15.62 -5.01 -20.38
C LYS A 115 15.00 -3.64 -20.13
N VAL A 116 15.66 -2.56 -20.52
CA VAL A 116 15.13 -1.19 -20.43
C VAL A 116 13.81 -1.09 -21.20
N LYS A 117 13.76 -1.53 -22.46
CA LYS A 117 12.52 -1.56 -23.26
C LYS A 117 11.39 -2.36 -22.61
N LYS A 118 11.72 -3.48 -21.95
CA LYS A 118 10.73 -4.31 -21.23
C LYS A 118 10.22 -3.63 -19.95
N VAL A 119 11.10 -2.95 -19.22
CA VAL A 119 10.74 -2.18 -18.03
C VAL A 119 9.84 -1.02 -18.42
N ASP A 120 10.22 -0.26 -19.44
CA ASP A 120 9.46 0.89 -19.94
C ASP A 120 8.01 0.50 -20.29
N LYS A 121 7.83 -0.56 -21.09
CA LYS A 121 6.51 -1.12 -21.40
C LYS A 121 5.72 -1.59 -20.18
N ARG A 122 6.39 -2.02 -19.10
CA ARG A 122 5.72 -2.41 -17.86
C ARG A 122 5.31 -1.20 -17.06
N VAL A 123 6.13 -0.15 -17.03
CA VAL A 123 5.84 1.13 -16.37
C VAL A 123 4.62 1.78 -17.01
N THR A 124 4.58 1.94 -18.33
CA THR A 124 3.41 2.52 -19.02
C THR A 124 2.13 1.73 -18.73
N ARG A 125 2.18 0.40 -18.74
CA ARG A 125 1.01 -0.43 -18.39
C ARG A 125 0.58 -0.30 -16.92
N ILE A 126 1.49 0.05 -16.02
CA ILE A 126 1.15 0.31 -14.62
C ILE A 126 0.51 1.68 -14.51
N GLU A 127 1.06 2.69 -15.18
CA GLU A 127 0.49 4.05 -15.25
C GLU A 127 -0.97 4.00 -15.76
N ASP A 128 -1.22 3.33 -16.89
CA ASP A 128 -2.58 3.16 -17.44
C ASP A 128 -3.55 2.52 -16.42
N LYS A 129 -3.06 1.56 -15.62
CA LYS A 129 -3.88 0.87 -14.60
C LYS A 129 -4.13 1.74 -13.38
N VAL A 130 -3.15 2.56 -12.99
CA VAL A 130 -3.28 3.51 -11.87
C VAL A 130 -4.30 4.57 -12.26
N ASP A 131 -4.19 5.16 -13.45
CA ASP A 131 -5.15 6.15 -13.96
C ASP A 131 -6.57 5.56 -14.02
N GLY A 132 -6.71 4.32 -14.52
CA GLY A 132 -8.00 3.63 -14.52
C GLY A 132 -8.57 3.38 -13.12
N ALA A 133 -7.72 3.00 -12.16
CA ALA A 133 -8.13 2.80 -10.77
C ALA A 133 -8.59 4.10 -10.11
N ASP A 134 -7.90 5.22 -10.37
CA ASP A 134 -8.26 6.53 -9.83
C ASP A 134 -9.62 7.01 -10.35
N ILE A 135 -9.90 6.80 -11.65
CA ILE A 135 -11.22 7.09 -12.23
C ILE A 135 -12.31 6.26 -11.55
N HIS A 136 -12.07 4.96 -11.37
CA HIS A 136 -13.03 4.07 -10.71
C HIS A 136 -13.25 4.43 -9.23
N ALA A 137 -12.19 4.82 -8.52
CA ALA A 137 -12.29 5.26 -7.13
C ALA A 137 -13.13 6.54 -7.00
N ALA A 138 -12.93 7.50 -7.90
CA ALA A 138 -13.74 8.73 -7.95
C ALA A 138 -15.22 8.42 -8.20
N GLN A 139 -15.52 7.59 -9.21
CA GLN A 139 -16.91 7.17 -9.52
C GLN A 139 -17.58 6.45 -8.34
N LEU A 140 -16.84 5.59 -7.65
CA LEU A 140 -17.36 4.87 -6.49
C LEU A 140 -17.63 5.82 -5.32
N SER A 141 -16.74 6.78 -5.08
CA SER A 141 -16.91 7.81 -4.06
C SER A 141 -18.18 8.63 -4.31
N ASP A 142 -18.41 9.08 -5.55
CA ASP A 142 -19.61 9.84 -5.92
C ASP A 142 -20.89 9.02 -5.67
N ARG A 143 -20.87 7.74 -6.06
CA ARG A 143 -22.01 6.84 -5.87
C ARG A 143 -22.29 6.56 -4.40
N VAL A 144 -21.27 6.46 -3.56
CA VAL A 144 -21.43 6.32 -2.11
C VAL A 144 -22.10 7.56 -1.53
N GLN A 145 -21.67 8.76 -1.92
CA GLN A 145 -22.28 10.00 -1.45
C GLN A 145 -23.75 10.13 -1.87
N GLU A 146 -24.10 9.71 -3.10
CA GLU A 146 -25.48 9.68 -3.58
C GLU A 146 -26.34 8.73 -2.74
N LEU A 147 -25.88 7.50 -2.54
CA LEU A 147 -26.57 6.51 -1.71
C LEU A 147 -26.73 6.96 -0.25
N GLU A 148 -25.75 7.66 0.32
CA GLU A 148 -25.86 8.22 1.67
C GLU A 148 -26.96 9.29 1.75
N LYS A 149 -27.07 10.17 0.74
CA LYS A 149 -28.13 11.17 0.65
C LYS A 149 -29.51 10.53 0.51
N GLU A 150 -29.64 9.51 -0.34
CA GLU A 150 -30.88 8.75 -0.50
C GLU A 150 -31.27 8.05 0.80
N ARG A 151 -30.31 7.41 1.46
CA ARG A 151 -30.54 6.73 2.75
C ARG A 151 -31.01 7.71 3.82
N ASN A 152 -30.41 8.90 3.91
CA ASN A 152 -30.83 9.94 4.84
C ASN A 152 -32.26 10.41 4.54
N THR A 153 -32.55 10.71 3.27
CA THR A 153 -33.88 11.12 2.83
C THR A 153 -34.93 10.05 3.16
N LEU A 154 -34.62 8.78 2.91
CA LEU A 154 -35.52 7.67 3.21
C LEU A 154 -35.74 7.52 4.71
N ARG A 155 -34.69 7.68 5.53
CA ARG A 155 -34.79 7.66 6.99
C ARG A 155 -35.72 8.77 7.50
N ASP A 156 -35.59 9.98 6.97
CA ASP A 156 -36.43 11.11 7.35
C ASP A 156 -37.89 10.87 6.95
N ASN A 157 -38.13 10.34 5.75
CA ASN A 157 -39.46 9.96 5.29
C ASN A 157 -40.10 8.88 6.17
N VAL A 158 -39.34 7.84 6.56
CA VAL A 158 -39.82 6.80 7.47
C VAL A 158 -40.16 7.38 8.83
N SER A 159 -39.29 8.22 9.39
CA SER A 159 -39.52 8.90 10.67
C SER A 159 -40.78 9.78 10.63
N TYR A 160 -40.94 10.54 9.55
CA TYR A 160 -42.11 11.38 9.31
C TYR A 160 -43.40 10.54 9.24
N LEU A 161 -43.41 9.48 8.43
CA LEU A 161 -44.57 8.59 8.27
C LEU A 161 -44.92 7.85 9.56
N GLN A 162 -43.92 7.39 10.32
CA GLN A 162 -44.12 6.79 11.63
C GLN A 162 -44.74 7.78 12.60
N SER A 163 -44.22 9.00 12.66
CA SER A 163 -44.78 10.07 13.50
C SER A 163 -46.21 10.40 13.12
N GLN A 164 -46.52 10.48 11.82
CA GLN A 164 -47.86 10.72 11.31
C GLN A 164 -48.82 9.57 11.64
N SER A 165 -48.38 8.33 11.47
CA SER A 165 -49.15 7.12 11.77
C SER A 165 -49.42 6.95 13.27
N MET A 166 -48.44 7.29 14.11
CA MET A 166 -48.53 7.21 15.57
C MET A 166 -49.18 8.44 16.22
N ARG A 167 -49.46 9.50 15.44
CA ARG A 167 -49.96 10.79 15.96
C ARG A 167 -51.25 10.66 16.78
N ASN A 168 -52.12 9.73 16.39
CA ASN A 168 -53.39 9.48 17.07
C ASN A 168 -53.29 8.34 18.10
N ASN A 169 -52.08 7.87 18.41
CA ASN A 169 -51.89 6.82 19.39
C ASN A 169 -51.53 7.46 20.75
N LEU A 170 -52.14 6.96 21.82
CA LEU A 170 -51.65 7.16 23.18
C LEU A 170 -51.22 5.83 23.81
N ILE A 171 -50.23 5.93 24.68
CA ILE A 171 -49.70 4.81 25.44
C ILE A 171 -50.12 5.00 26.90
N PHE A 172 -50.93 4.08 27.41
CA PHE A 172 -51.35 4.04 28.80
C PHE A 172 -50.52 3.01 29.55
N VAL A 173 -49.97 3.44 30.69
CA VAL A 173 -49.07 2.64 31.53
C VAL A 173 -49.77 2.35 32.85
N GLY A 174 -49.54 1.16 33.42
CA GLY A 174 -50.06 0.83 34.76
C GLY A 174 -51.52 0.35 34.80
N VAL A 175 -52.15 0.09 33.65
CA VAL A 175 -53.48 -0.53 33.61
C VAL A 175 -53.36 -2.03 33.88
N THR A 176 -54.08 -2.51 34.89
CA THR A 176 -54.05 -3.92 35.33
C THR A 176 -54.37 -4.88 34.19
N GLU A 177 -53.65 -6.01 34.15
CA GLU A 177 -53.78 -7.06 33.13
C GLU A 177 -54.26 -8.35 33.82
N ASP A 178 -55.22 -9.05 33.21
CA ASP A 178 -55.67 -10.37 33.67
C ASP A 178 -54.65 -11.41 33.20
N ASN A 179 -53.78 -11.82 34.13
CA ASN A 179 -52.70 -12.76 33.87
C ASN A 179 -53.16 -14.20 33.61
N SER A 180 -54.47 -14.47 33.63
CA SER A 180 -55.06 -15.81 33.53
C SER A 180 -55.06 -16.39 32.11
N THR A 181 -55.04 -15.54 31.08
CA THR A 181 -55.11 -15.96 29.67
C THR A 181 -54.09 -15.11 28.92
N GLY A 182 -52.95 -15.69 28.50
CA GLY A 182 -51.74 -14.97 28.05
C GLY A 182 -51.87 -13.94 26.91
N ASN A 183 -53.08 -13.61 26.45
CA ASN A 183 -53.40 -12.36 25.76
C ASN A 183 -54.85 -11.96 26.05
N GLU A 184 -55.04 -10.75 26.60
CA GLU A 184 -56.36 -10.13 26.71
C GLU A 184 -56.91 -9.81 25.32
N ALA A 185 -58.20 -10.09 25.09
CA ALA A 185 -58.86 -9.68 23.86
C ALA A 185 -58.91 -8.14 23.77
N PRO A 186 -58.88 -7.56 22.55
CA PRO A 186 -58.96 -6.11 22.34
C PRO A 186 -60.16 -5.45 23.03
N GLU A 187 -61.31 -6.13 23.03
CA GLU A 187 -62.57 -5.64 23.61
C GLU A 187 -62.47 -5.51 25.13
N VAL A 188 -61.87 -6.51 25.80
CA VAL A 188 -61.63 -6.48 27.26
C VAL A 188 -60.63 -5.38 27.61
N THR A 189 -59.59 -5.22 26.79
CA THR A 189 -58.58 -4.17 26.97
C THR A 189 -59.20 -2.78 26.85
N GLU A 190 -60.11 -2.58 25.89
CA GLU A 190 -60.84 -1.31 25.72
C GLU A 190 -61.73 -1.00 26.93
N VAL A 191 -62.50 -1.98 27.44
CA VAL A 191 -63.34 -1.78 28.62
C VAL A 191 -62.50 -1.36 29.84
N LYS A 192 -61.36 -2.02 30.06
CA LYS A 192 -60.43 -1.65 31.14
C LYS A 192 -59.85 -0.27 30.96
N LEU A 193 -59.50 0.10 29.73
CA LEU A 193 -59.01 1.45 29.43
C LEU A 193 -60.09 2.51 29.71
N ARG A 194 -61.34 2.29 29.28
CA ARG A 194 -62.46 3.21 29.54
C ARG A 194 -62.72 3.36 31.04
N GLN A 195 -62.67 2.27 31.80
CA GLN A 195 -62.79 2.32 33.25
C GLN A 195 -61.62 3.09 33.89
N HIS A 196 -60.39 2.85 33.43
CA HIS A 196 -59.22 3.59 33.89
C HIS A 196 -59.31 5.10 33.60
N LEU A 197 -59.88 5.50 32.46
CA LEU A 197 -60.14 6.92 32.16
C LEU A 197 -61.18 7.54 33.12
N LYS A 198 -62.21 6.78 33.53
CA LYS A 198 -63.20 7.24 34.51
C LYS A 198 -62.58 7.35 35.91
N ASP A 199 -61.80 6.37 36.32
CA ASP A 199 -61.30 6.28 37.71
C ASP A 199 -60.05 7.13 37.96
N ALA A 200 -59.03 7.00 37.09
CA ALA A 200 -57.74 7.66 37.28
C ALA A 200 -57.77 9.12 36.80
N PHE A 201 -58.38 9.37 35.64
CA PHE A 201 -58.43 10.71 35.04
C PHE A 201 -59.69 11.49 35.40
N LYS A 202 -60.66 10.86 36.08
CA LYS A 202 -61.93 11.49 36.51
C LYS A 202 -62.71 12.13 35.37
N ILE A 203 -62.60 11.57 34.16
CA ILE A 203 -63.33 12.03 32.99
C ILE A 203 -64.79 11.59 33.13
N ALA A 204 -65.73 12.49 32.87
CA ALA A 204 -67.15 12.19 33.00
C ALA A 204 -67.56 11.01 32.09
N GLY A 205 -68.39 10.10 32.61
CA GLY A 205 -68.71 8.84 31.93
C GLY A 205 -69.25 9.02 30.51
N TYR A 206 -70.15 9.98 30.32
CA TYR A 206 -70.72 10.29 29.00
C TYR A 206 -69.69 10.79 27.99
N VAL A 207 -68.61 11.46 28.44
CA VAL A 207 -67.51 11.90 27.57
C VAL A 207 -66.67 10.69 27.17
N VAL A 208 -66.29 9.84 28.13
CA VAL A 208 -65.53 8.61 27.86
C VAL A 208 -66.30 7.73 26.87
N ASP A 209 -67.59 7.55 27.06
CA ASP A 209 -68.44 6.69 26.22
C ASP A 209 -68.59 7.25 24.80
N SER A 210 -68.40 8.57 24.60
CA SER A 210 -68.42 9.21 23.28
C SER A 210 -67.11 9.05 22.49
N ILE A 211 -65.99 8.74 23.15
CA ILE A 211 -64.68 8.55 22.51
C ILE A 211 -64.72 7.31 21.60
N LYS A 212 -64.30 7.48 20.34
CA LYS A 212 -64.18 6.40 19.37
C LYS A 212 -62.72 5.98 19.21
N PHE A 213 -62.45 4.72 19.51
CA PHE A 213 -61.17 4.09 19.24
C PHE A 213 -61.23 3.33 17.91
N GLU A 214 -60.17 3.43 17.11
CA GLU A 214 -59.96 2.58 15.92
C GLU A 214 -59.38 1.22 16.33
N ARG A 215 -58.48 1.21 17.32
CA ARG A 215 -57.84 -0.01 17.83
C ARG A 215 -57.32 0.20 19.24
N VAL A 216 -57.55 -0.76 20.13
CA VAL A 216 -56.97 -0.80 21.48
C VAL A 216 -56.35 -2.18 21.71
N HIS A 217 -55.08 -2.22 22.12
CA HIS A 217 -54.38 -3.49 22.37
C HIS A 217 -53.23 -3.30 23.36
N ARG A 218 -52.82 -4.39 24.00
CA ARG A 218 -51.58 -4.43 24.77
C ARG A 218 -50.37 -4.41 23.85
N SER A 219 -49.30 -3.78 24.31
CA SER A 219 -48.01 -3.79 23.62
C SER A 219 -47.51 -5.24 23.46
N PRO A 220 -46.92 -5.59 22.30
CA PRO A 220 -46.44 -6.94 22.05
C PRO A 220 -45.34 -7.34 23.04
N GLY A 221 -45.30 -8.62 23.40
CA GLY A 221 -44.35 -9.20 24.36
C GLY A 221 -45.04 -10.08 25.40
N SER A 222 -44.29 -11.01 25.98
CA SER A 222 -44.80 -11.90 27.04
C SER A 222 -45.05 -11.11 28.33
N PRO A 223 -46.13 -11.39 29.08
CA PRO A 223 -46.33 -10.83 30.41
C PRO A 223 -45.12 -11.13 31.31
N ILE A 224 -44.54 -10.09 31.90
CA ILE A 224 -43.44 -10.24 32.86
C ILE A 224 -44.07 -10.22 34.25
N LEU A 225 -43.72 -11.20 35.09
CA LEU A 225 -44.26 -11.30 36.45
C LEU A 225 -44.01 -9.98 37.22
N GLY A 226 -45.09 -9.33 37.67
CA GLY A 226 -45.03 -8.05 38.38
C GLY A 226 -44.97 -6.80 37.50
N LYS A 227 -44.97 -6.91 36.17
CA LYS A 227 -45.01 -5.77 35.25
C LYS A 227 -46.13 -5.92 34.22
N VAL A 228 -47.07 -4.97 34.25
CA VAL A 228 -48.19 -4.91 33.30
C VAL A 228 -47.74 -4.34 31.95
N ARG A 229 -48.26 -4.89 30.85
CA ARG A 229 -47.97 -4.37 29.50
C ARG A 229 -48.73 -3.07 29.25
N ASN A 230 -48.09 -2.12 28.58
CA ASN A 230 -48.72 -0.85 28.21
C ASN A 230 -49.87 -1.10 27.23
N ILE A 231 -50.93 -0.29 27.31
CA ILE A 231 -52.01 -0.27 26.33
C ILE A 231 -51.69 0.79 25.28
N VAL A 232 -51.77 0.42 24.00
CA VAL A 232 -51.73 1.36 22.87
C VAL A 232 -53.14 1.52 22.35
N ALA A 233 -53.69 2.73 22.48
CA ALA A 233 -55.01 3.09 21.98
C ALA A 233 -54.88 4.08 20.83
N LYS A 234 -55.47 3.74 19.69
CA LYS A 234 -55.56 4.60 18.51
C LYS A 234 -56.93 5.26 18.47
N PHE A 235 -56.95 6.58 18.54
CA PHE A 235 -58.18 7.37 18.50
C PHE A 235 -58.59 7.62 17.05
N THR A 236 -59.89 7.54 16.76
CA THR A 236 -60.42 7.89 15.44
C THR A 236 -60.25 9.38 15.18
N PHE A 237 -60.45 10.23 16.20
CA PHE A 237 -60.32 11.68 16.09
C PHE A 237 -59.12 12.18 16.89
N TYR A 238 -58.28 12.99 16.26
CA TYR A 238 -57.11 13.59 16.91
C TYR A 238 -57.47 14.48 18.11
N LYS A 239 -58.68 15.07 18.14
CA LYS A 239 -59.13 15.92 19.24
C LYS A 239 -59.47 15.16 20.53
N ASP A 240 -59.68 13.85 20.42
CA ASP A 240 -60.02 12.99 21.57
C ASP A 240 -58.75 12.53 22.31
N ARG A 241 -57.58 12.67 21.67
CA ARG A 241 -56.24 12.45 22.26
C ARG A 241 -55.83 13.64 23.11
#